data_AF-A0A6V7LYC3-F1
#
_entry.id   AF-A0A6V7LYC3-F1
#
_cell.length_a   1.000
_cell.length_b   1.000
_cell.length_c   1.000
_cell.angle_alpha   90.00
_cell.angle_beta   90.00
_cell.angle_gamma   90.00
#
_symmetry.space_group_name_H-M   'P 1'
#
loop_
_entity.id
_entity.type
_entity.pdbx_description
1 polymer ?
#
loop_
_entity_poly.entity_id
_entity_poly.type
_entity_poly.pdbx_seq_one_letter_code
_entity_poly.pdbx_strand_id
1 'polypeptide(L)'
;METIVTPRGNKLITSGLWGQVRHPNYLGDIIMNWSIAGIALFTHEMIPYYPVLSLTLVLMHRAYRDHARCKTRYGSAWKQYCLQVRSMIFKRIY
;
A
#
# COMPACT_ATOMS: atom_id res chain seq x y z
N MET A 1 -12.60 -15.46 6.75
CA MET A 1 -11.82 -14.22 6.59
C MET A 1 -10.98 -14.06 7.83
N GLU A 2 -9.65 -14.06 7.69
CA GLU A 2 -8.75 -13.98 8.84
C GLU A 2 -8.56 -12.52 9.25
N THR A 3 -8.65 -12.25 10.56
CA THR A 3 -8.52 -10.91 11.11
C THR A 3 -7.88 -10.92 12.49
N ILE A 4 -7.13 -9.87 12.83
CA ILE A 4 -6.64 -9.60 14.18
C ILE A 4 -7.62 -8.64 14.86
N VAL A 5 -8.17 -9.05 16.01
CA VAL A 5 -9.04 -8.19 16.82
C VAL A 5 -8.17 -7.23 17.64
N THR A 6 -8.48 -5.95 17.54
CA THR A 6 -7.80 -4.89 18.30
C THR A 6 -8.44 -4.72 19.68
N PRO A 7 -7.72 -4.22 20.68
CA PRO A 7 -8.28 -4.00 22.03
C PRO A 7 -9.51 -3.07 22.07
N ARG A 8 -9.70 -2.25 21.02
CA ARG A 8 -10.85 -1.34 20.87
C ARG A 8 -12.01 -1.94 20.05
N GLY A 9 -12.01 -3.25 19.80
CA GLY A 9 -13.06 -3.96 19.04
C GLY A 9 -12.98 -3.86 17.51
N ASN A 10 -12.07 -3.03 16.95
CA ASN A 10 -11.84 -3.00 15.49
C ASN A 10 -11.11 -4.27 15.03
N LYS A 11 -11.26 -4.64 13.75
CA LYS A 11 -10.60 -5.81 13.15
C LYS A 11 -9.61 -5.38 12.07
N LEU A 12 -8.40 -5.94 12.10
CA LEU A 12 -7.40 -5.79 11.04
C LEU A 12 -7.45 -7.00 10.13
N ILE A 13 -7.64 -6.80 8.83
CA ILE A 13 -7.77 -7.91 7.86
C ILE A 13 -6.38 -8.46 7.53
N THR A 14 -6.22 -9.77 7.63
CA THR A 14 -4.96 -10.48 7.36
C THR A 14 -5.06 -11.50 6.23
N SER A 15 -6.23 -11.61 5.60
CA SER A 15 -6.47 -12.49 4.45
C SER A 15 -6.57 -11.73 3.11
N GLY A 16 -6.41 -12.44 2.00
CA GLY A 16 -6.52 -11.88 0.65
C GLY A 16 -5.37 -10.92 0.32
N LEU A 17 -5.64 -9.88 -0.48
CA LEU A 17 -4.63 -8.90 -0.88
C LEU A 17 -4.05 -8.14 0.33
N TRP A 18 -4.87 -7.86 1.34
CA TRP A 18 -4.46 -7.23 2.60
C TRP A 18 -3.61 -8.14 3.51
N GLY A 19 -3.57 -9.44 3.22
CA GLY A 19 -2.64 -10.41 3.81
C GLY A 19 -1.29 -10.48 3.09
N GLN A 20 -1.20 -10.00 1.85
CA GLN A 20 0.05 -10.00 1.07
C GLN A 20 0.82 -8.68 1.22
N VAL A 21 0.09 -7.56 1.18
CA VAL A 21 0.64 -6.21 1.34
C VAL A 21 -0.30 -5.36 2.19
N ARG A 22 0.26 -4.41 2.94
CA ARG A 22 -0.53 -3.54 3.83
C ARG A 22 -1.34 -2.48 3.11
N HIS A 23 -1.05 -2.19 1.83
CA HIS A 23 -1.77 -1.21 1.00
C HIS A 23 -1.92 -1.71 -0.46
N PRO A 24 -2.69 -2.78 -0.71
CA PRO A 24 -2.93 -3.30 -2.06
C PRO A 24 -3.69 -2.29 -2.93
N ASN A 25 -4.48 -1.40 -2.34
CA ASN A 25 -5.11 -0.29 -3.04
C ASN A 25 -4.07 0.68 -3.62
N TYR A 26 -3.04 1.05 -2.85
CA TYR A 26 -1.99 1.94 -3.36
C TYR A 26 -1.14 1.25 -4.41
N LEU A 27 -0.88 -0.05 -4.24
CA LEU A 27 -0.20 -0.84 -5.25
C LEU A 27 -1.01 -0.87 -6.57
N GLY A 28 -2.34 -1.04 -6.47
CA GLY A 28 -3.24 -0.98 -7.63
C GLY A 28 -3.21 0.37 -8.33
N ASP A 29 -3.30 1.48 -7.57
CA ASP A 29 -3.21 2.84 -8.13
C ASP A 29 -1.89 3.08 -8.86
N ILE A 30 -0.76 2.64 -8.27
CA ILE A 30 0.56 2.74 -8.90
C ILE A 30 0.57 1.94 -10.21
N ILE A 31 0.20 0.65 -10.19
CA ILE A 31 0.20 -0.21 -11.39
C ILE A 31 -0.70 0.39 -12.48
N MET A 32 -1.89 0.86 -12.13
CA MET A 32 -2.85 1.44 -13.08
C MET A 32 -2.28 2.69 -13.74
N ASN A 33 -1.75 3.64 -12.95
CA ASN A 33 -1.23 4.89 -13.50
C ASN A 33 0.04 4.67 -14.34
N TRP A 34 0.93 3.76 -13.93
CA TRP A 34 2.08 3.38 -14.74
C TRP A 34 1.68 2.67 -16.04
N SER A 35 0.63 1.86 -16.03
CA SER A 35 0.09 1.23 -17.25
C SER A 35 -0.47 2.28 -18.22
N ILE A 36 -1.22 3.27 -17.71
CA ILE A 36 -1.77 4.36 -18.53
C ILE A 36 -0.63 5.22 -19.10
N ALA A 37 0.35 5.59 -18.29
CA ALA A 37 1.53 6.32 -18.76
C ALA A 37 2.29 5.52 -19.84
N GLY A 38 2.39 4.20 -19.66
CA GLY A 38 3.00 3.29 -20.62
C GLY A 38 2.34 3.29 -22.00
N ILE A 39 1.03 3.58 -22.10
CA ILE A 39 0.37 3.75 -23.40
C ILE A 39 0.88 5.02 -24.11
N ALA A 40 1.25 6.06 -23.37
CA ALA A 40 1.83 7.28 -23.94
C ALA A 40 3.30 7.12 -24.40
N LEU A 41 4.00 6.02 -24.05
CA LEU A 41 5.31 5.72 -24.65
C LEU A 41 5.19 5.52 -26.17
N PHE A 42 4.04 5.02 -26.66
CA PHE A 42 3.79 4.88 -28.09
C PHE A 42 3.68 6.23 -28.82
N THR A 43 3.51 7.33 -28.09
CA THR A 43 3.43 8.68 -28.66
C THR A 43 4.70 9.51 -28.43
N HIS A 44 5.78 8.92 -27.87
CA HIS A 44 7.05 9.58 -27.53
C HIS A 44 6.93 10.80 -26.58
N GLU A 45 5.78 10.99 -25.96
CA GLU A 45 5.53 12.10 -25.05
C GLU A 45 5.96 11.73 -23.62
N MET A 46 6.87 12.51 -23.04
CA MET A 46 7.41 12.25 -21.69
C MET A 46 6.58 12.93 -20.57
N ILE A 47 5.70 13.86 -20.94
CA ILE A 47 4.87 14.64 -20.01
C ILE A 47 4.01 13.76 -19.08
N PRO A 48 3.38 12.65 -19.54
CA PRO A 48 2.53 11.82 -18.68
C PRO A 48 3.25 11.11 -17.53
N TYR A 49 4.59 10.96 -17.59
CA TYR A 49 5.36 10.26 -16.54
C TYR A 49 5.53 11.08 -15.27
N TYR A 50 5.58 12.41 -15.39
CA TYR A 50 5.77 13.30 -14.24
C TYR A 50 4.65 13.19 -13.19
N PRO A 51 3.34 13.26 -13.53
CA PRO A 51 2.27 13.10 -12.56
C PRO A 51 2.24 11.68 -11.96
N VAL A 52 2.62 10.65 -12.72
CA VAL A 52 2.65 9.25 -12.23
C VAL A 52 3.78 9.03 -11.21
N LEU A 53 4.96 9.61 -11.44
CA LEU A 53 6.06 9.64 -10.47
C LEU A 53 5.65 10.40 -9.20
N SER A 54 5.03 11.58 -9.38
CA SER A 54 4.54 12.40 -8.26
C SER A 54 3.50 11.65 -7.43
N LEU A 55 2.54 10.99 -8.07
CA LEU A 55 1.54 10.15 -7.41
C LEU A 55 2.19 9.02 -6.61
N THR A 56 3.16 8.33 -7.22
CA THR A 56 3.88 7.22 -6.59
C THR A 56 4.59 7.67 -5.31
N LEU A 57 5.24 8.83 -5.32
CA LEU A 57 5.88 9.44 -4.14
C LEU A 57 4.85 9.83 -3.07
N VAL A 58 3.74 10.45 -3.47
CA VAL A 58 2.67 10.85 -2.54
C VAL A 58 2.04 9.64 -1.87
N LEU A 59 1.80 8.55 -2.59
CA LEU A 59 1.25 7.31 -2.04
C LEU A 59 2.23 6.62 -1.08
N MET A 60 3.53 6.63 -1.38
CA MET A 60 4.56 6.15 -0.44
C MET A 60 4.57 6.97 0.85
N HIS A 61 4.57 8.30 0.75
CA HIS A 61 4.50 9.18 1.91
C HIS A 61 3.21 8.98 2.71
N ARG A 62 2.07 8.80 2.02
CA ARG A 62 0.79 8.49 2.65
C ARG A 62 0.82 7.17 3.40
N ALA A 63 1.40 6.12 2.82
CA ALA A 63 1.54 4.82 3.48
C ALA A 63 2.41 4.93 4.75
N TYR A 64 3.50 5.69 4.70
CA TYR A 64 4.34 5.95 5.87
C TYR A 64 3.55 6.64 6.99
N ARG A 65 2.80 7.70 6.67
CA ARG A 65 1.95 8.40 7.63
C ARG A 65 0.85 7.50 8.19
N ASP A 66 0.22 6.68 7.35
CA ASP A 66 -0.79 5.71 7.78
C ASP A 66 -0.22 4.67 8.74
N HIS A 67 1.00 4.19 8.49
CA HIS A 67 1.66 3.27 9.41
C HIS A 67 1.91 3.89 10.79
N ALA A 68 2.36 5.15 10.86
CA ALA A 68 2.53 5.86 12.12
C ALA A 68 1.19 6.02 12.87
N ARG A 69 0.12 6.38 12.14
CA ARG A 69 -1.23 6.49 12.70
C ARG A 69 -1.76 5.15 13.22
N CYS A 70 -1.65 4.08 12.43
CA CYS A 70 -2.11 2.75 12.80
C CYS A 70 -1.32 2.15 13.97
N LYS A 71 0.00 2.38 14.03
CA LYS A 71 0.85 1.99 15.16
C LYS A 71 0.36 2.62 16.46
N THR A 72 0.06 3.92 16.43
CA THR A 72 -0.45 4.66 17.59
C THR A 72 -1.87 4.22 17.99
N ARG A 73 -2.72 3.94 17.00
CA ARG A 73 -4.14 3.58 17.23
C ARG A 73 -4.32 2.14 17.74
N TYR A 74 -3.59 1.18 17.18
CA TYR A 74 -3.84 -0.25 17.41
C TYR A 74 -2.73 -0.95 18.21
N GLY A 75 -1.59 -0.28 18.47
CA GLY A 75 -0.56 -0.76 19.39
C GLY A 75 -0.04 -2.17 19.08
N SER A 76 -0.21 -3.09 20.03
CA SER A 76 0.25 -4.48 19.93
C SER A 76 -0.39 -5.26 18.77
N ALA A 77 -1.67 -5.02 18.48
CA ALA A 77 -2.36 -5.65 17.35
C ALA A 77 -1.76 -5.20 16.01
N TRP A 78 -1.32 -3.95 15.90
CA TRP A 78 -0.59 -3.47 14.71
C TRP A 78 0.77 -4.14 14.56
N LYS A 79 1.48 -4.37 15.67
CA LYS A 79 2.77 -5.06 15.65
C LYS A 79 2.61 -6.50 15.16
N GLN A 80 1.60 -7.23 15.66
CA GLN A 80 1.26 -8.56 15.16
C GLN A 80 0.90 -8.54 13.67
N TYR A 81 0.08 -7.56 13.25
CA TYR A 81 -0.26 -7.39 11.84
C TYR A 81 0.97 -7.17 10.95
N CYS A 82 1.90 -6.32 11.37
CA CYS A 82 3.13 -6.06 10.61
C CYS A 82 4.08 -7.26 10.53
N LEU A 83 4.02 -8.18 11.49
CA LEU A 83 4.78 -9.43 11.47
C LEU A 83 4.21 -10.41 10.45
N GLN A 84 2.89 -10.51 10.35
CA GLN A 84 2.22 -11.36 9.35
C GLN A 84 2.35 -10.76 7.94
N VAL A 85 2.07 -9.46 7.81
CA VAL A 85 2.07 -8.74 6.53
C VAL A 85 3.26 -7.79 6.52
N ARG A 86 4.44 -8.30 6.14
CA ARG A 86 5.71 -7.55 6.20
C ARG A 86 5.81 -6.45 5.13
N SER A 87 5.23 -6.69 3.96
CA SER A 87 5.29 -5.81 2.79
C SER A 87 4.32 -4.64 2.91
N MET A 88 4.78 -3.42 2.61
CA MET A 88 3.96 -2.21 2.73
C MET A 88 3.13 -1.95 1.47
N ILE A 89 3.81 -1.78 0.34
CA ILE A 89 3.23 -1.51 -0.98
C ILE A 89 3.75 -2.57 -1.95
N PHE A 90 5.07 -2.66 -2.10
CA PHE A 90 5.70 -3.69 -2.92
C PHE A 90 5.92 -4.96 -2.10
N LYS A 91 5.49 -6.09 -2.66
CA LYS A 91 5.82 -7.41 -2.11
C LYS A 91 7.31 -7.64 -2.29
N ARG A 92 8.04 -7.87 -1.19
CA ARG A 92 9.44 -8.28 -1.28
C ARG A 92 9.46 -9.69 -1.89
N ILE A 93 9.98 -9.83 -3.11
CA ILE A 93 10.16 -11.12 -3.80
C ILE A 93 11.48 -11.70 -3.31
N TYR A 94 11.53 -12.18 -2.07
CA TYR A 94 12.60 -13.03 -1.50
C TYR A 94 12.21 -13.48 -0.10
#